data_AF-A0A356T907-F1
#
_entry.id   AF-A0A356T907-F1
#
_cell.length_a   1.000
_cell.length_b   1.000
_cell.length_c   1.000
_cell.angle_alpha   90.00
_cell.angle_beta   90.00
_cell.angle_gamma   90.00
#
_symmetry.space_group_name_H-M   'P 1'
#
loop_
_entity.id
_entity.type
_entity.pdbx_description
1 polymer ?
#
loop_
_entity_poly.entity_id
_entity_poly.type
_entity_poly.pdbx_seq_one_letter_code
_entity_poly.pdbx_strand_id
1 'polypeptide(L)'
;MNDPDDLIPSRVRAEILESHDRIRARIAEVRRMGTFARNNGALLPQLTEATGDLIGTVRDHIEREHRLLVPTLRTIDAWGPERARRLLATHRAQKGLLEHTERVLFRQQCSECEAVDCVEDLARTLERDMAEEERTHIPEKLMSEFIRVDFGGA
;
A
#
# COMPACT_ATOMS: atom_id res chain seq x y z
N MET A 1 -2.75 16.53 16.95
CA MET A 1 -4.03 16.97 16.37
C MET A 1 -3.68 17.33 14.93
N ASN A 2 -4.16 16.59 13.94
CA ASN A 2 -3.86 16.86 12.54
C ASN A 2 -4.45 18.23 12.17
N ASP A 3 -3.80 18.97 11.27
CA ASP A 3 -4.36 20.22 10.74
C ASP A 3 -5.68 19.90 10.03
N PRO A 4 -6.79 20.64 10.24
CA PRO A 4 -8.03 20.43 9.49
C PRO A 4 -7.84 20.38 7.96
N ASP A 5 -6.81 21.05 7.43
CA ASP A 5 -6.48 21.03 6.00
C ASP A 5 -5.76 19.75 5.54
N ASP A 6 -5.25 18.92 6.47
CA ASP A 6 -4.60 17.64 6.17
C ASP A 6 -5.60 16.52 5.83
N LEU A 7 -6.89 16.71 6.12
CA LEU A 7 -7.93 15.69 5.92
C LEU A 7 -8.88 15.98 4.74
N ILE A 8 -8.58 17.02 3.95
CA ILE A 8 -9.35 17.34 2.74
C ILE A 8 -9.31 16.12 1.79
N PRO A 9 -10.44 15.50 1.43
CA PRO A 9 -10.46 14.24 0.70
C PRO A 9 -9.66 14.26 -0.61
N SER A 10 -9.75 15.35 -1.39
CA SER A 10 -9.02 15.47 -2.65
C SER A 10 -7.50 15.51 -2.46
N ARG A 11 -7.03 16.18 -1.40
CA ARG A 11 -5.61 16.25 -1.02
C ARG A 11 -5.12 14.89 -0.50
N VAL A 12 -5.88 14.27 0.41
CA VAL A 12 -5.58 12.92 0.90
C VAL A 12 -5.47 11.94 -0.27
N ARG A 13 -6.41 11.97 -1.20
CA ARG A 13 -6.34 11.14 -2.42
C ARG A 13 -5.07 11.39 -3.22
N ALA A 14 -4.70 12.64 -3.46
CA ALA A 14 -3.48 12.95 -4.21
C ALA A 14 -2.23 12.40 -3.51
N GLU A 15 -2.14 12.52 -2.18
CA GLU A 15 -1.02 11.99 -1.38
C GLU A 15 -0.96 10.46 -1.40
N ILE A 16 -2.11 9.77 -1.33
CA ILE A 16 -2.16 8.31 -1.41
C ILE A 16 -1.75 7.82 -2.81
N LEU A 17 -2.24 8.46 -3.88
CA LEU A 17 -1.86 8.11 -5.26
C LEU A 17 -0.37 8.32 -5.52
N GLU A 18 0.22 9.42 -5.03
CA GLU A 18 1.65 9.64 -5.11
C GLU A 18 2.44 8.54 -4.36
N SER A 19 1.89 8.07 -3.23
CA SER A 19 2.43 6.91 -2.51
C SER A 19 2.33 5.61 -3.32
N HIS A 20 1.22 5.36 -4.02
CA HIS A 20 1.08 4.22 -4.92
C HIS A 20 2.09 4.26 -6.06
N ASP A 21 2.34 5.43 -6.65
CA ASP A 21 3.32 5.57 -7.72
C ASP A 21 4.75 5.24 -7.25
N ARG A 22 5.10 5.64 -6.02
CA ARG A 22 6.35 5.22 -5.37
C ARG A 22 6.42 3.70 -5.19
N ILE A 23 5.34 3.06 -4.74
CA ILE A 23 5.28 1.59 -4.60
C ILE A 23 5.40 0.90 -5.96
N ARG A 24 4.70 1.37 -7.00
CA ARG A 24 4.79 0.83 -8.36
C ARG A 24 6.21 0.91 -8.91
N ALA A 25 6.92 2.01 -8.66
CA ALA A 25 8.32 2.15 -9.08
C ALA A 25 9.23 1.10 -8.40
N ARG A 26 9.04 0.86 -7.10
CA ARG A 26 9.75 -0.18 -6.35
C ARG A 26 9.39 -1.59 -6.79
N ILE A 27 8.12 -1.86 -7.08
CA ILE A 27 7.67 -3.13 -7.66
C ILE A 27 8.34 -3.40 -9.01
N ALA A 28 8.40 -2.39 -9.87
CA ALA A 28 9.07 -2.50 -11.17
C ALA A 28 10.57 -2.78 -11.00
N GLU A 29 11.22 -2.18 -10.01
CA GLU A 29 12.62 -2.42 -9.66
C GLU A 29 12.88 -3.87 -9.23
N VAL A 30 12.15 -4.37 -8.22
CA VAL A 30 12.35 -5.74 -7.73
C VAL A 30 12.03 -6.80 -8.78
N ARG A 31 11.04 -6.56 -9.66
CA ARG A 31 10.72 -7.46 -10.78
C ARG A 31 11.83 -7.51 -11.83
N ARG A 32 12.43 -6.36 -12.17
CA ARG A 32 13.58 -6.34 -13.09
C ARG A 32 14.74 -7.14 -12.52
N MET A 33 15.02 -7.00 -11.22
CA MET A 33 16.08 -7.73 -10.54
C MET A 33 15.78 -9.23 -10.46
N GLY A 34 14.54 -9.61 -10.13
CA GLY A 34 14.09 -11.00 -10.14
C GLY A 34 14.21 -11.66 -11.51
N THR A 35 13.81 -10.94 -12.57
CA THR A 35 13.95 -11.40 -13.96
C THR A 35 15.43 -11.59 -14.33
N PHE A 36 16.29 -10.64 -13.95
CA PHE A 36 17.72 -10.76 -14.19
C PHE A 36 18.31 -11.96 -13.44
N ALA A 37 17.96 -12.14 -12.16
CA ALA A 37 18.43 -13.24 -11.32
C ALA A 37 18.08 -14.61 -11.92
N ARG A 38 16.85 -14.78 -12.43
CA ARG A 38 16.43 -16.03 -13.11
C ARG A 38 17.26 -16.32 -14.36
N ASN A 39 17.66 -15.30 -15.10
CA ASN A 39 18.32 -15.47 -16.40
C ASN A 39 19.85 -15.54 -16.33
N ASN A 40 20.47 -14.88 -15.33
CA ASN A 40 21.92 -14.69 -15.27
C ASN A 40 22.56 -15.25 -13.98
N GLY A 41 21.76 -15.66 -12.99
CA GLY A 41 22.22 -16.12 -11.68
C GLY A 41 22.70 -14.99 -10.75
N ALA A 42 22.80 -15.33 -9.46
CA ALA A 42 23.42 -14.57 -8.36
C ALA A 42 23.17 -13.04 -8.32
N LEU A 43 21.97 -12.67 -7.86
CA LEU A 43 21.65 -11.32 -7.35
C LEU A 43 20.89 -11.35 -6.00
N LEU A 44 20.95 -12.47 -5.27
CA LEU A 44 20.12 -12.65 -4.08
C LEU A 44 20.30 -11.54 -3.01
N PRO A 45 21.53 -11.08 -2.69
CA PRO A 45 21.71 -9.97 -1.76
C PRO A 45 21.06 -8.67 -2.25
N GLN A 46 21.23 -8.33 -3.53
CA GLN A 46 20.67 -7.11 -4.10
C GLN A 46 19.14 -7.18 -4.19
N LEU A 47 18.59 -8.35 -4.58
CA LEU A 47 17.15 -8.57 -4.60
C LEU A 47 16.55 -8.46 -3.20
N THR A 48 17.25 -8.99 -2.20
CA THR A 48 16.84 -8.90 -0.79
C THR A 48 16.83 -7.46 -0.29
N GLU A 49 17.87 -6.69 -0.61
CA GLU A 49 17.96 -5.26 -0.27
C GLU A 49 16.83 -4.45 -0.92
N ALA A 50 16.65 -4.57 -2.24
CA ALA A 50 15.60 -3.87 -2.97
C ALA A 50 14.18 -4.27 -2.50
N THR A 51 13.99 -5.54 -2.11
CA THR A 51 12.73 -5.99 -1.50
C THR A 51 12.53 -5.39 -0.11
N GLY A 52 13.60 -5.23 0.68
CA GLY A 52 13.56 -4.50 1.95
C GLY A 52 13.08 -3.06 1.77
N ASP A 53 13.59 -2.36 0.76
CA ASP A 53 13.16 -1.00 0.42
C ASP A 53 11.68 -0.92 0.01
N LEU A 54 11.21 -1.89 -0.79
CA LEU A 54 9.79 -2.01 -1.13
C LEU A 54 8.94 -2.21 0.14
N ILE A 55 9.34 -3.12 1.02
CA ILE A 55 8.61 -3.41 2.28
C ILE A 55 8.56 -2.17 3.18
N GLY A 56 9.68 -1.44 3.31
CA GLY A 56 9.71 -0.16 4.03
C GLY A 56 8.74 0.86 3.44
N THR A 57 8.75 1.01 2.12
CA THR A 57 7.85 1.92 1.39
C THR A 57 6.37 1.58 1.64
N VAL A 58 6.00 0.30 1.63
CA VAL A 58 4.61 -0.14 1.87
C VAL A 58 4.21 0.08 3.34
N ARG A 59 5.10 -0.14 4.30
CA ARG A 59 4.82 0.14 5.72
C ARG A 59 4.54 1.62 5.96
N ASP A 60 5.36 2.49 5.38
CA ASP A 60 5.18 3.94 5.50
C ASP A 60 3.87 4.41 4.85
N HIS A 61 3.49 3.79 3.74
CA HIS A 61 2.22 4.02 3.06
C HIS A 61 1.02 3.61 3.92
N ILE A 62 1.00 2.39 4.46
CA ILE A 62 -0.08 1.92 5.36
C ILE A 62 -0.23 2.85 6.57
N GLU A 63 0.89 3.29 7.15
CA GLU A 63 0.85 4.21 8.28
C GLU A 63 0.35 5.61 7.87
N ARG A 64 0.71 6.09 6.68
CA ARG A 64 0.15 7.32 6.11
C ARG A 64 -1.36 7.23 5.93
N GLU A 65 -1.87 6.12 5.42
CA GLU A 65 -3.31 5.88 5.26
C GLU A 65 -4.04 5.82 6.60
N HIS A 66 -3.43 5.20 7.61
CA HIS A 66 -3.99 5.19 8.96
C HIS A 66 -4.14 6.61 9.52
N ARG A 67 -3.19 7.50 9.22
CA ARG A 67 -3.23 8.90 9.69
C ARG A 67 -4.16 9.79 8.89
N LEU A 68 -4.29 9.56 7.58
CA LEU A 68 -4.98 10.46 6.66
C LEU A 68 -6.27 9.83 6.11
N LEU A 69 -6.14 8.70 5.40
CA LEU A 69 -7.25 8.10 4.67
C LEU A 69 -8.31 7.50 5.61
N VAL A 70 -7.92 6.76 6.64
CA VAL A 70 -8.85 6.14 7.59
C VAL A 70 -9.77 7.16 8.27
N PRO A 71 -9.27 8.27 8.86
CA PRO A 71 -10.15 9.29 9.43
C PRO A 71 -11.01 9.99 8.37
N THR A 72 -10.46 10.29 7.19
CA THR A 72 -11.24 10.89 6.09
C THR A 72 -12.38 9.98 5.64
N LEU A 73 -12.11 8.67 5.44
CA LEU A 73 -13.13 7.69 5.07
C LEU A 73 -14.23 7.59 6.11
N ARG A 74 -13.91 7.62 7.41
CA ARG A 74 -14.93 7.51 8.48
C ARG A 74 -15.98 8.62 8.42
N THR A 75 -15.61 9.80 7.93
CA THR A 75 -16.49 10.97 7.90
C THR A 75 -17.02 11.29 6.49
N ILE A 76 -16.60 10.55 5.47
CA ILE A 76 -16.89 10.91 4.08
C ILE A 76 -18.35 10.71 3.70
N ASP A 77 -19.02 9.65 4.18
CA ASP A 77 -20.43 9.38 3.92
C ASP A 77 -21.00 8.39 4.95
N ALA A 78 -22.27 8.01 4.78
CA ALA A 78 -22.95 7.04 5.65
C ALA A 78 -22.32 5.62 5.63
N TRP A 79 -21.54 5.28 4.61
CA TRP A 79 -20.82 4.01 4.48
C TRP A 79 -19.35 4.11 4.92
N GLY A 80 -18.89 5.32 5.24
CA GLY A 80 -17.53 5.66 5.60
C GLY A 80 -16.91 4.78 6.69
N PRO A 81 -17.60 4.55 7.83
CA PRO A 81 -17.10 3.67 8.89
C PRO A 81 -16.83 2.23 8.41
N GLU A 82 -17.69 1.69 7.55
CA GLU A 82 -17.52 0.33 7.01
C GLU A 82 -16.37 0.27 5.99
N ARG A 83 -16.21 1.29 5.14
CA ARG A 83 -15.05 1.42 4.24
C ARG A 83 -13.74 1.44 5.03
N ALA A 84 -13.66 2.28 6.05
CA ALA A 84 -12.49 2.36 6.92
C ALA A 84 -12.21 1.02 7.64
N ARG A 85 -13.25 0.31 8.09
CA ARG A 85 -13.10 -1.01 8.71
C ARG A 85 -12.53 -2.05 7.74
N ARG A 86 -12.99 -2.05 6.49
CA ARG A 86 -12.49 -2.96 5.44
C ARG A 86 -11.04 -2.67 5.09
N LEU A 87 -10.69 -1.40 4.88
CA LEU A 87 -9.31 -0.97 4.64
C LEU A 87 -8.37 -1.45 5.76
N LEU A 88 -8.74 -1.22 7.02
CA LEU A 88 -7.96 -1.70 8.18
C LEU A 88 -7.80 -3.23 8.23
N ALA A 89 -8.79 -3.98 7.75
CA ALA A 89 -8.69 -5.45 7.67
C ALA A 89 -7.70 -5.87 6.57
N THR A 90 -7.75 -5.21 5.40
CA THR A 90 -6.77 -5.40 4.32
C THR A 90 -5.36 -5.10 4.81
N HIS A 91 -5.14 -4.00 5.53
CA HIS A 91 -3.81 -3.65 6.04
C HIS A 91 -3.25 -4.67 7.03
N ARG A 92 -4.10 -5.32 7.83
CA ARG A 92 -3.65 -6.42 8.71
C ARG A 92 -3.15 -7.61 7.90
N ALA A 93 -3.85 -7.97 6.82
CA ALA A 93 -3.43 -9.04 5.92
C ALA A 93 -2.12 -8.69 5.20
N GLN A 94 -2.00 -7.45 4.70
CA GLN A 94 -0.79 -6.95 4.06
C GLN A 94 0.41 -6.98 5.02
N LYS A 95 0.25 -6.51 6.27
CA LYS A 95 1.33 -6.60 7.28
C LYS A 95 1.83 -8.04 7.47
N GLY A 96 0.91 -9.01 7.52
CA GLY A 96 1.26 -10.44 7.59
C GLY A 96 2.02 -10.95 6.36
N LEU A 97 1.66 -10.48 5.15
CA LEU A 97 2.38 -10.80 3.91
C LEU A 97 3.81 -10.22 3.92
N LEU A 98 3.96 -8.97 4.37
CA LEU A 98 5.28 -8.33 4.49
C LEU A 98 6.18 -9.11 5.46
N GLU A 99 5.67 -9.43 6.65
CA GLU A 99 6.39 -10.24 7.65
C GLU A 99 6.75 -11.64 7.11
N HIS A 100 5.87 -12.26 6.34
CA HIS A 100 6.18 -13.53 5.69
C HIS A 100 7.32 -13.40 4.69
N THR A 101 7.26 -12.40 3.80
CA THR A 101 8.29 -12.14 2.80
C THR A 101 9.64 -11.87 3.46
N GLU A 102 9.66 -11.07 4.53
CA GLU A 102 10.89 -10.81 5.28
C GLU A 102 11.48 -12.10 5.87
N ARG A 103 10.64 -12.97 6.43
CA ARG A 103 11.13 -14.24 6.98
C ARG A 103 11.75 -15.13 5.92
N VAL A 104 11.19 -15.16 4.72
CA VAL A 104 11.72 -15.97 3.60
C VAL A 104 13.08 -15.42 3.16
N LEU A 105 13.16 -14.11 2.89
CA LEU A 105 14.35 -13.49 2.30
C LEU A 105 15.48 -13.26 3.30
N PHE A 106 15.20 -12.67 4.46
CA PHE A 106 16.24 -12.22 5.39
C PHE A 106 16.77 -13.32 6.31
N ARG A 107 16.06 -14.44 6.46
CA ARG A 107 16.57 -15.59 7.21
C ARG A 107 17.46 -16.51 6.36
N GLN A 108 17.64 -16.21 5.08
CA GLN A 108 18.51 -16.92 4.13
C GLN A 108 18.27 -18.44 4.08
N GLN A 109 17.04 -18.89 4.35
CA GLN A 109 16.65 -20.30 4.28
C GLN A 109 15.91 -20.62 2.97
N CYS A 110 16.15 -19.84 1.92
CA CYS A 110 15.52 -20.03 0.62
C CYS A 110 16.57 -20.09 -0.50
N SER A 111 16.26 -20.88 -1.52
CA SER A 111 16.94 -20.86 -2.80
C SER A 111 16.65 -19.56 -3.56
N GLU A 112 17.48 -19.24 -4.55
CA GLU A 112 17.25 -18.08 -5.41
C GLU A 112 15.89 -18.14 -6.13
N CYS A 113 15.45 -19.32 -6.55
CA CYS A 113 14.15 -19.51 -7.19
C CYS A 113 13.01 -19.17 -6.23
N GLU A 114 13.05 -19.69 -4.99
CA GLU A 114 12.06 -19.40 -3.96
C GLU A 114 12.03 -17.91 -3.58
N ALA A 115 13.20 -17.26 -3.53
CA ALA A 115 13.29 -15.83 -3.29
C ALA A 115 12.59 -15.02 -4.40
N VAL A 116 12.86 -15.34 -5.68
CA VAL A 116 12.23 -14.62 -6.79
C VAL A 116 10.73 -14.90 -6.87
N ASP A 117 10.29 -16.13 -6.62
CA ASP A 117 8.86 -16.48 -6.56
C ASP A 117 8.15 -15.68 -5.45
N CYS A 118 8.76 -15.63 -4.26
CA CYS A 118 8.23 -14.88 -3.12
C CYS A 118 8.09 -13.37 -3.42
N VAL A 119 9.11 -12.77 -4.06
CA VAL A 119 9.08 -11.36 -4.45
C VAL A 119 8.01 -11.09 -5.52
N GLU A 120 7.85 -11.98 -6.49
CA GLU A 120 6.83 -11.85 -7.54
C GLU A 120 5.41 -11.96 -6.97
N ASP A 121 5.19 -12.84 -6.00
CA ASP A 121 3.90 -12.97 -5.30
C ASP A 121 3.59 -11.75 -4.44
N LEU A 122 4.59 -11.19 -3.74
CA LEU A 122 4.45 -9.92 -3.03
C LEU A 122 4.04 -8.80 -4.01
N ALA A 123 4.80 -8.63 -5.09
CA ALA A 123 4.55 -7.59 -6.10
C ALA A 123 3.13 -7.69 -6.69
N ARG A 124 2.72 -8.90 -7.11
CA ARG A 124 1.38 -9.15 -7.67
C ARG A 124 0.28 -8.83 -6.67
N THR A 125 0.47 -9.18 -5.41
CA THR A 125 -0.52 -8.93 -4.36
C THR A 125 -0.67 -7.43 -4.09
N LEU A 126 0.45 -6.71 -3.97
CA LEU A 126 0.43 -5.25 -3.75
C LEU A 126 -0.24 -4.51 -4.91
N GLU A 127 0.02 -4.89 -6.16
CA GLU A 127 -0.63 -4.26 -7.32
C GLU A 127 -2.14 -4.47 -7.33
N ARG A 128 -2.59 -5.70 -7.00
CA ARG A 128 -4.01 -6.00 -6.90
C ARG A 128 -4.67 -5.18 -5.79
N ASP A 129 -4.01 -5.09 -4.63
CA ASP A 129 -4.54 -4.36 -3.49
C ASP A 129 -4.64 -2.85 -3.79
N MET A 130 -3.60 -2.24 -4.38
CA MET A 130 -3.65 -0.83 -4.81
C MET A 130 -4.75 -0.59 -5.83
N ALA A 131 -4.92 -1.48 -6.82
CA ALA A 131 -5.97 -1.36 -7.83
C ALA A 131 -7.38 -1.48 -7.22
N GLU A 132 -7.56 -2.40 -6.25
CA GLU A 132 -8.82 -2.53 -5.52
C GLU A 132 -9.09 -1.28 -4.70
N GLU A 133 -8.09 -0.77 -3.99
CA GLU A 133 -8.22 0.42 -3.17
C GLU A 133 -8.57 1.66 -3.99
N GLU A 134 -7.89 1.88 -5.11
CA GLU A 134 -8.19 2.95 -6.07
C GLU A 134 -9.62 2.91 -6.57
N ARG A 135 -10.17 1.71 -6.72
CA ARG A 135 -11.53 1.48 -7.18
C ARG A 135 -12.58 1.68 -6.09
N THR A 136 -12.29 1.31 -4.84
CA THR A 136 -13.31 1.20 -3.78
C THR A 136 -13.19 2.21 -2.65
N HIS A 137 -11.98 2.64 -2.30
CA HIS A 137 -11.73 3.53 -1.16
C HIS A 137 -11.30 4.94 -1.58
N ILE A 138 -10.58 5.09 -2.69
CA ILE A 138 -10.16 6.41 -3.20
C ILE A 138 -10.61 6.75 -4.64
N PRO A 139 -11.80 6.31 -5.12
CA PRO A 139 -12.24 6.72 -6.44
C PRO A 139 -12.46 8.24 -6.48
N GLU A 140 -12.14 8.88 -7.61
CA GLU A 140 -12.19 10.33 -7.76
C GLU A 140 -13.52 10.91 -7.30
N LYS A 141 -14.64 10.35 -7.76
CA LYS A 141 -15.99 10.78 -7.39
C LYS A 141 -16.27 10.77 -5.88
N LEU A 142 -15.67 9.86 -5.13
CA LEU A 142 -15.83 9.81 -3.67
C LEU A 142 -14.99 10.89 -2.99
N MET A 143 -13.81 11.17 -3.53
CA MET A 143 -12.80 12.04 -2.91
C MET A 143 -12.79 13.47 -3.47
N SER A 144 -13.55 13.77 -4.54
CA SER A 144 -13.58 15.07 -5.21
C SER A 144 -14.54 16.06 -4.57
N GLU A 145 -15.63 15.59 -3.94
CA GLU A 145 -16.70 16.46 -3.46
C GLU A 145 -17.19 16.05 -2.07
N PHE A 146 -16.84 16.83 -1.05
CA PHE A 146 -17.72 17.03 0.10
C PHE A 146 -17.69 18.49 0.55
N ILE A 147 -18.83 19.15 0.35
CA ILE A 147 -19.27 20.32 1.11
C ILE A 147 -19.66 19.78 2.50
N ARG A 148 -19.14 20.37 3.58
CA ARG A 148 -19.62 20.14 4.95
C ARG A 148 -21.16 20.25 4.93
N VAL A 149 -21.87 19.13 5.10
CA VAL A 149 -23.28 19.19 5.46
C VAL A 149 -23.30 19.49 6.94
N ASP A 150 -23.33 20.78 7.30
CA ASP A 150 -23.70 21.18 8.65
C ASP A 150 -25.14 20.72 8.86
N PHE A 151 -25.32 19.67 9.66
CA PHE A 151 -26.60 19.42 10.30
C PHE A 151 -26.79 20.51 11.34
N GLY A 152 -27.26 21.67 10.89
CA GLY A 152 -27.89 22.67 11.74
C GLY A 152 -29.13 22.03 12.36
N GLY A 153 -28.98 21.48 13.57
CA GLY A 153 -30.05 21.05 14.45
C GLY A 153 -30.09 21.97 15.65
N ALA A 154 -31.21 22.66 15.81
CA ALA A 154 -31.55 23.67 16.80
C ALA A 154 -31.32 23.27 18.26
#